data_AF-A0A2A2IG90-F1
#
_entry.id   AF-A0A2A2IG90-F1
#
_cell.length_a   1.000
_cell.length_b   1.000
_cell.length_c   1.000
_cell.angle_alpha   90.00
_cell.angle_beta   90.00
_cell.angle_gamma   90.00
#
_symmetry.space_group_name_H-M   'P 1'
#
loop_
_entity.id
_entity.type
_entity.pdbx_description
1 polymer ?
#
loop_
_entity_poly.entity_id
_entity_poly.type
_entity_poly.pdbx_seq_one_letter_code
_entity_poly.pdbx_strand_id
1 'polypeptide(L)'
;MVKINQMLVSSRRNTYSGTNPCNYIVIHETANASYGANAYVHAKLQRNGFSASWHYTCGSDGVWQSYPDTVQCHHAGDGRGIGNTQSIGIEICVNSDGDFRVAVQNAVELVRHLMDKYDIPATNVIQHNVTSSWGKNCPANLRSGSHGVDWDDFKRMISDPSFKPSETKPSLKPVNKYWLENGDRGSDVVELQNNLITLGYSVGSYGNNGVFGNDTESALRKFQDDYDLQVDGYYGYGSQAAMKKAVADKNKKSKPQKQQSWYLKKGDNNSKVVQLQKDLTRLGYDVGSYGSNGVFGNDTLAALKQFQKDNGLVVDGYYGTKSQSKMKTANSVSKPKANDFNLPNATYWVKSPQFHDSGVLAVQKALSSVYFYPEKGAKNNGCDGYYGNNTADAVRRFQSVHGLKEDGSYGKSTRAKLIVVLNQ
;
A
#
# COMPACT_ATOMS: atom_id res chain seq x y z
N MET A 1 5.11 37.28 -5.33
CA MET A 1 6.33 37.00 -4.53
C MET A 1 5.95 37.27 -3.09
N VAL A 2 6.08 36.29 -2.19
CA VAL A 2 5.69 36.46 -0.79
C VAL A 2 6.59 37.47 -0.10
N LYS A 3 6.01 38.33 0.75
CA LYS A 3 6.80 39.25 1.58
C LYS A 3 7.43 38.46 2.74
N ILE A 4 8.76 38.48 2.82
CA ILE A 4 9.52 37.84 3.90
C ILE A 4 9.93 38.91 4.91
N ASN A 5 9.40 38.84 6.13
CA ASN A 5 9.84 39.71 7.22
C ASN A 5 11.06 39.09 7.90
N GLN A 6 12.08 39.89 8.22
CA GLN A 6 13.29 39.39 8.85
C GLN A 6 13.32 39.72 10.34
N MET A 7 13.55 38.69 11.17
CA MET A 7 13.85 38.80 12.59
C MET A 7 15.00 37.85 12.91
N LEU A 8 16.18 38.16 12.36
CA LEU A 8 17.32 37.27 12.43
C LEU A 8 17.86 37.14 13.87
N VAL A 9 18.18 35.91 14.27
CA VAL A 9 18.87 35.61 15.52
C VAL A 9 20.36 35.95 15.35
N SER A 10 20.91 36.74 16.28
CA SER A 10 22.33 37.14 16.25
C SER A 10 23.28 36.06 16.76
N SER A 11 22.79 35.16 17.61
CA SER A 11 23.56 34.05 18.20
C SER A 11 23.57 32.81 17.31
N ARG A 12 24.73 32.14 17.22
CA ARG A 12 24.90 30.82 16.56
C ARG A 12 24.96 29.64 17.53
N ARG A 13 24.55 29.83 18.79
CA ARG A 13 24.66 28.80 19.85
C ARG A 13 23.87 27.52 19.53
N ASN A 14 22.70 27.65 18.92
CA ASN A 14 21.77 26.54 18.66
C ASN A 14 21.76 26.15 17.17
N THR A 15 22.93 26.20 16.53
CA THR A 15 23.14 25.87 15.12
C THR A 15 24.45 25.09 14.99
N TYR A 16 24.62 24.32 13.93
CA TYR A 16 25.94 23.77 13.59
C TYR A 16 26.86 24.87 13.02
N SER A 17 28.16 24.67 13.14
CA SER A 17 29.19 25.60 12.65
C SER A 17 29.42 25.57 11.14
N GLY A 18 28.77 24.65 10.42
CA GLY A 18 28.92 24.49 8.97
C GLY A 18 28.03 25.44 8.17
N THR A 19 28.19 25.37 6.85
CA THR A 19 27.38 26.10 5.88
C THR A 19 26.33 25.18 5.29
N ASN A 20 25.08 25.61 5.31
CA ASN A 20 23.98 24.91 4.66
C ASN A 20 24.04 25.16 3.14
N PRO A 21 24.20 24.12 2.31
CA PRO A 21 24.17 24.23 0.85
C PRO A 21 22.77 24.48 0.28
N CYS A 22 21.71 24.40 1.11
CA CYS A 22 20.32 24.60 0.69
C CYS A 22 19.84 23.59 -0.37
N ASN A 23 20.20 22.31 -0.24
CA ASN A 23 19.82 21.26 -1.20
C ASN A 23 18.37 20.77 -1.03
N TYR A 24 17.79 20.98 0.14
CA TYR A 24 16.46 20.49 0.52
C TYR A 24 15.64 21.57 1.23
N ILE A 25 14.33 21.38 1.27
CA ILE A 25 13.42 22.13 2.14
C ILE A 25 12.66 21.11 2.99
N VAL A 26 12.67 21.29 4.31
CA VAL A 26 11.93 20.43 5.24
C VAL A 26 10.74 21.20 5.81
N ILE A 27 9.55 20.68 5.57
CA ILE A 27 8.29 21.25 6.06
C ILE A 27 7.95 20.67 7.42
N HIS A 28 7.66 21.57 8.36
CA HIS A 28 7.23 21.30 9.73
C HIS A 28 5.90 22.01 10.02
N GLU A 29 5.30 21.67 11.14
CA GLU A 29 4.21 22.43 11.76
C GLU A 29 4.59 22.73 13.21
N THR A 30 4.24 23.93 13.69
CA THR A 30 4.70 24.42 15.00
C THR A 30 4.21 23.58 16.19
N ALA A 31 3.21 22.73 15.97
CA ALA A 31 2.50 21.95 16.99
C ALA A 31 1.96 22.79 18.17
N ASN A 32 1.89 24.11 18.00
CA ASN A 32 1.43 25.06 19.01
C ASN A 32 0.08 25.64 18.59
N ALA A 33 -0.99 24.98 19.02
CA ALA A 33 -2.37 25.39 18.75
C ALA A 33 -2.85 26.56 19.62
N SER A 34 -2.01 27.08 20.52
CA SER A 34 -2.40 28.14 21.46
C SER A 34 -2.78 29.44 20.75
N TYR A 35 -3.79 30.13 21.27
CA TYR A 35 -4.18 31.46 20.79
C TYR A 35 -2.99 32.42 20.77
N GLY A 36 -2.82 33.14 19.65
CA GLY A 36 -1.76 34.12 19.44
C GLY A 36 -0.41 33.54 19.07
N ALA A 37 -0.26 32.20 18.95
CA ALA A 37 1.00 31.55 18.56
C ALA A 37 1.28 31.64 17.04
N ASN A 38 1.20 32.84 16.48
CA ASN A 38 1.39 33.14 15.07
C ASN A 38 2.89 33.17 14.65
N ALA A 39 3.19 33.48 13.39
CA ALA A 39 4.56 33.41 12.88
C ALA A 39 5.47 34.49 13.48
N TYR A 40 4.95 35.69 13.71
CA TYR A 40 5.68 36.73 14.44
C TYR A 40 6.12 36.27 15.84
N VAL A 41 5.23 35.63 16.59
CA VAL A 41 5.52 35.16 17.97
C VAL A 41 6.59 34.07 17.96
N HIS A 42 6.55 33.14 17.01
CA HIS A 42 7.58 32.11 16.86
C HIS A 42 8.94 32.68 16.43
N ALA A 43 8.97 33.69 15.55
CA ALA A 43 10.21 34.38 15.21
C ALA A 43 10.81 35.13 16.43
N LYS A 44 9.96 35.76 17.23
CA LYS A 44 10.35 36.41 18.49
C LYS A 44 10.89 35.39 19.51
N LEU A 45 10.28 34.20 19.58
CA LEU A 45 10.75 33.09 20.42
C LEU A 45 12.18 32.68 20.03
N GLN A 46 12.44 32.48 18.74
CA GLN A 46 13.80 32.15 18.28
C GLN A 46 14.81 33.25 18.58
N ARG A 47 14.43 34.53 18.38
CA ARG A 47 15.31 35.68 18.68
C ARG A 47 15.67 35.77 20.16
N ASN A 48 14.75 35.43 21.05
CA ASN A 48 14.97 35.45 22.50
C ASN A 48 15.76 34.23 23.02
N GLY A 49 16.04 33.25 22.15
CA GLY A 49 16.75 32.02 22.50
C GLY A 49 15.79 30.87 22.79
N PHE A 50 15.74 29.92 21.86
CA PHE A 50 15.01 28.66 21.99
C PHE A 50 15.93 27.47 21.72
N SER A 51 15.64 26.30 22.29
CA SER A 51 16.55 25.13 22.23
C SER A 51 16.66 24.52 20.83
N ALA A 52 15.63 24.65 19.99
CA ALA A 52 15.67 24.33 18.57
C ALA A 52 15.87 25.59 17.71
N SER A 53 16.27 25.40 16.45
CA SER A 53 16.37 26.49 15.47
C SER A 53 15.84 26.07 14.11
N TRP A 54 15.20 26.99 13.39
CA TRP A 54 14.70 26.81 12.02
C TRP A 54 14.68 28.14 11.27
N HIS A 55 14.65 28.09 9.94
CA HIS A 55 14.90 29.27 9.10
C HIS A 55 13.68 30.18 9.00
N TYR A 56 12.50 29.61 8.80
CA TYR A 56 11.28 30.35 8.52
C TYR A 56 10.07 29.86 9.30
N THR A 57 9.22 30.78 9.73
CA THR A 57 7.86 30.45 10.20
C THR A 57 6.83 31.11 9.29
N CYS A 58 5.80 30.36 8.91
CA CYS A 58 4.71 30.79 8.04
C CYS A 58 3.38 30.69 8.79
N GLY A 59 2.73 31.83 9.01
CA GLY A 59 1.42 31.92 9.63
C GLY A 59 0.44 32.66 8.73
N SER A 60 -0.83 32.77 9.16
CA SER A 60 -1.81 33.61 8.45
C SER A 60 -1.46 35.10 8.52
N ASP A 61 -0.61 35.50 9.47
CA ASP A 61 -0.04 36.84 9.63
C ASP A 61 1.18 37.12 8.71
N GLY A 62 1.66 36.11 7.99
CA GLY A 62 2.75 36.23 7.01
C GLY A 62 3.94 35.32 7.29
N VAL A 63 5.07 35.62 6.63
CA VAL A 63 6.30 34.83 6.68
C VAL A 63 7.39 35.59 7.44
N TRP A 64 8.06 34.90 8.36
CA TRP A 64 9.14 35.45 9.19
C TRP A 64 10.41 34.58 9.12
N GLN A 65 11.53 35.19 8.71
CA GLN A 65 12.85 34.57 8.68
C GLN A 65 13.59 34.81 10.00
N SER A 66 14.05 33.74 10.64
CA SER A 66 14.79 33.77 11.90
C SER A 66 16.29 33.48 11.73
N TYR A 67 16.69 32.73 10.70
CA TYR A 67 18.09 32.50 10.37
C TYR A 67 18.35 32.66 8.87
N PRO A 68 19.53 33.15 8.46
CA PRO A 68 19.95 33.09 7.07
C PRO A 68 19.88 31.66 6.51
N ASP A 69 19.57 31.51 5.23
CA ASP A 69 19.36 30.20 4.58
C ASP A 69 20.59 29.28 4.69
N THR A 70 21.79 29.88 4.69
CA THR A 70 23.08 29.20 4.76
C THR A 70 23.45 28.71 6.16
N VAL A 71 22.58 28.87 7.16
CA VAL A 71 22.79 28.38 8.52
C VAL A 71 22.36 26.92 8.64
N GLN A 72 23.17 26.07 9.27
CA GLN A 72 22.75 24.71 9.59
C GLN A 72 21.96 24.70 10.91
N CYS A 73 20.64 24.80 10.80
CA CYS A 73 19.72 24.86 11.94
C CYS A 73 19.44 23.46 12.55
N HIS A 74 19.02 23.41 13.81
CA HIS A 74 18.64 22.20 14.55
C HIS A 74 17.10 22.01 14.53
N HIS A 75 16.53 21.62 13.38
CA HIS A 75 15.07 21.44 13.23
C HIS A 75 14.64 20.00 12.96
N ALA A 76 15.48 19.19 12.31
CA ALA A 76 15.09 17.87 11.81
C ALA A 76 15.27 16.73 12.83
N GLY A 77 16.17 16.87 13.81
CA GLY A 77 16.42 15.81 14.80
C GLY A 77 17.22 14.62 14.25
N ASP A 78 17.91 14.81 13.12
CA ASP A 78 18.71 13.80 12.42
C ASP A 78 20.22 13.97 12.64
N GLY A 79 20.60 14.68 13.70
CA GLY A 79 22.00 15.02 13.97
C GLY A 79 22.59 15.82 12.81
N ARG A 80 23.67 15.32 12.21
CA ARG A 80 24.30 15.94 11.02
C ARG A 80 23.74 15.43 9.68
N GLY A 81 22.52 14.89 9.69
CA GLY A 81 21.83 14.41 8.50
C GLY A 81 21.37 15.52 7.55
N ILE A 82 20.70 15.10 6.47
CA ILE A 82 20.25 15.99 5.38
C ILE A 82 19.29 17.07 5.85
N GLY A 83 18.49 16.79 6.88
CA GLY A 83 17.51 17.70 7.43
C GLY A 83 18.21 18.88 8.10
N ASN A 84 19.04 18.67 9.10
CA ASN A 84 19.68 19.79 9.78
C ASN A 84 20.78 20.49 8.96
N THR A 85 21.55 19.73 8.16
CA THR A 85 22.81 20.26 7.58
C THR A 85 22.73 20.64 6.11
N GLN A 86 21.69 20.20 5.42
CA GLN A 86 21.54 20.42 3.96
C GLN A 86 20.17 20.99 3.57
N SER A 87 19.36 21.42 4.53
CA SER A 87 17.99 21.85 4.25
C SER A 87 17.59 23.16 4.92
N ILE A 88 16.65 23.84 4.30
CA ILE A 88 15.94 24.97 4.89
C ILE A 88 14.69 24.44 5.62
N GLY A 89 14.71 24.45 6.95
CA GLY A 89 13.52 24.18 7.78
C GLY A 89 12.48 25.31 7.78
N ILE A 90 11.23 24.97 7.47
CA ILE A 90 10.06 25.86 7.46
C ILE A 90 8.99 25.33 8.41
N GLU A 91 8.57 26.12 9.38
CA GLU A 91 7.49 25.82 10.33
C GLU A 91 6.17 26.47 9.88
N ILE A 92 5.09 25.70 9.76
CA ILE A 92 3.74 26.21 9.46
C ILE A 92 2.93 26.33 10.75
N CYS A 93 2.38 27.52 11.03
CA CYS A 93 1.60 27.77 12.23
C CYS A 93 0.26 27.02 12.23
N VAL A 94 -0.12 26.52 13.41
CA VAL A 94 -1.38 25.78 13.66
C VAL A 94 -2.23 26.41 14.77
N ASN A 95 -1.95 27.66 15.14
CA ASN A 95 -2.61 28.37 16.24
C ASN A 95 -4.11 28.55 16.00
N SER A 96 -4.92 28.44 17.06
CA SER A 96 -6.39 28.37 16.98
C SER A 96 -7.07 29.62 16.38
N ASP A 97 -6.42 30.78 16.48
CA ASP A 97 -6.87 32.07 15.95
C ASP A 97 -6.29 32.38 14.56
N GLY A 98 -5.47 31.49 14.01
CA GLY A 98 -4.89 31.59 12.67
C GLY A 98 -5.67 30.78 11.65
N ASP A 99 -5.64 31.21 10.39
CA ASP A 99 -6.14 30.41 9.27
C ASP A 99 -5.03 29.50 8.74
N PHE A 100 -5.15 28.20 9.00
CA PHE A 100 -4.17 27.20 8.57
C PHE A 100 -3.99 27.14 7.05
N ARG A 101 -5.06 27.32 6.25
CA ARG A 101 -4.97 27.29 4.78
C ARG A 101 -4.21 28.51 4.26
N VAL A 102 -4.38 29.67 4.90
CA VAL A 102 -3.58 30.87 4.59
C VAL A 102 -2.13 30.67 4.99
N ALA A 103 -1.85 30.09 6.16
CA ALA A 103 -0.49 29.74 6.57
C ALA A 103 0.20 28.79 5.58
N VAL A 104 -0.52 27.77 5.12
CA VAL A 104 -0.06 26.85 4.07
C VAL A 104 0.19 27.57 2.74
N GLN A 105 -0.69 28.47 2.31
CA GLN A 105 -0.50 29.25 1.09
C GLN A 105 0.75 30.14 1.17
N ASN A 106 0.97 30.80 2.30
CA ASN A 106 2.18 31.58 2.55
C ASN A 106 3.44 30.70 2.51
N ALA A 107 3.37 29.49 3.07
CA ALA A 107 4.45 28.52 2.98
C ALA A 107 4.72 28.05 1.55
N VAL A 108 3.68 27.77 0.75
CA VAL A 108 3.81 27.41 -0.67
C VAL A 108 4.53 28.51 -1.46
N GLU A 109 4.16 29.77 -1.26
CA GLU A 109 4.81 30.88 -1.96
C GLU A 109 6.27 31.06 -1.54
N LEU A 110 6.58 30.88 -0.25
CA LEU A 110 7.96 30.85 0.23
C LEU A 110 8.74 29.69 -0.39
N VAL A 111 8.17 28.48 -0.41
CA VAL A 111 8.82 27.30 -0.97
C VAL A 111 9.12 27.50 -2.45
N ARG A 112 8.17 28.00 -3.24
CA ARG A 112 8.42 28.30 -4.66
C ARG A 112 9.55 29.32 -4.85
N HIS A 113 9.59 30.36 -4.01
CA HIS A 113 10.68 31.34 -4.04
C HIS A 113 12.03 30.70 -3.72
N LEU A 114 12.11 29.84 -2.71
CA LEU A 114 13.34 29.15 -2.32
C LEU A 114 13.78 28.10 -3.35
N MET A 115 12.82 27.40 -3.96
CA MET A 115 13.09 26.47 -5.06
C MET A 115 13.73 27.18 -6.25
N ASP A 116 13.18 28.32 -6.65
CA ASP A 116 13.74 29.15 -7.73
C ASP A 116 15.12 29.71 -7.36
N LYS A 117 15.27 30.23 -6.14
CA LYS A 117 16.51 30.84 -5.64
C LYS A 117 17.70 29.87 -5.60
N TYR A 118 17.45 28.60 -5.28
CA TYR A 118 18.49 27.60 -5.03
C TYR A 118 18.47 26.41 -5.99
N ASP A 119 17.65 26.46 -7.04
CA ASP A 119 17.43 25.35 -7.98
C ASP A 119 17.05 24.03 -7.26
N ILE A 120 16.20 24.13 -6.24
CA ILE A 120 15.77 22.95 -5.46
C ILE A 120 14.60 22.31 -6.21
N PRO A 121 14.74 21.07 -6.71
CA PRO A 121 13.64 20.40 -7.39
C PRO A 121 12.51 20.12 -6.41
N ALA A 122 11.27 20.09 -6.90
CA ALA A 122 10.12 19.79 -6.05
C ALA A 122 10.33 18.49 -5.24
N THR A 123 10.97 17.46 -5.79
CA THR A 123 11.29 16.20 -5.08
C THR A 123 12.10 16.38 -3.80
N ASN A 124 12.86 17.47 -3.66
CA ASN A 124 13.67 17.80 -2.50
C ASN A 124 12.93 18.68 -1.46
N VAL A 125 11.65 18.98 -1.70
CA VAL A 125 10.74 19.49 -0.67
C VAL A 125 10.10 18.31 0.04
N ILE A 126 10.52 18.07 1.28
CA ILE A 126 10.22 16.87 2.06
C ILE A 126 9.59 17.22 3.41
N GLN A 127 8.96 16.23 4.02
CA GLN A 127 8.32 16.37 5.33
C GLN A 127 9.35 16.14 6.44
N HIS A 128 9.16 16.78 7.60
CA HIS A 128 9.94 16.46 8.80
C HIS A 128 9.87 14.98 9.16
N ASN A 129 8.73 14.34 8.96
CA ASN A 129 8.54 12.90 9.15
C ASN A 129 9.60 12.03 8.44
N VAL A 130 10.09 12.48 7.28
CA VAL A 130 11.09 11.74 6.48
C VAL A 130 12.50 11.98 6.98
N THR A 131 12.77 13.16 7.53
CA THR A 131 14.11 13.51 8.04
C THR A 131 14.28 13.16 9.51
N SER A 132 13.22 13.20 10.31
CA SER A 132 13.28 12.82 11.71
C SER A 132 13.63 11.36 11.85
N SER A 133 14.63 11.10 12.67
CA SER A 133 15.26 9.80 12.77
C SER A 133 14.34 8.73 13.42
N TRP A 134 13.27 9.16 14.11
CA TRP A 134 12.19 8.32 14.68
C TRP A 134 10.80 8.54 14.02
N GLY A 135 10.74 9.10 12.80
CA GLY A 135 9.48 9.15 12.02
C GLY A 135 8.36 10.02 12.62
N LYS A 136 8.68 11.18 13.20
CA LYS A 136 7.72 12.14 13.79
C LYS A 136 6.51 12.35 12.88
N ASN A 137 5.31 12.39 13.45
CA ASN A 137 4.11 12.79 12.70
C ASN A 137 4.10 14.31 12.48
N CYS A 138 4.96 14.81 11.58
CA CYS A 138 5.12 16.22 11.26
C CYS A 138 5.42 16.37 9.75
N PRO A 139 4.76 17.28 9.01
CA PRO A 139 3.69 18.20 9.43
C PRO A 139 2.36 17.45 9.64
N ALA A 140 1.81 17.44 10.86
CA ALA A 140 0.73 16.53 11.24
C ALA A 140 -0.57 16.79 10.47
N ASN A 141 -0.97 18.05 10.31
CA ASN A 141 -2.23 18.45 9.69
C ASN A 141 -2.18 18.31 8.17
N LEU A 142 -1.06 18.65 7.53
CA LEU A 142 -0.84 18.34 6.11
C LEU A 142 -0.82 16.82 5.88
N ARG A 143 -0.27 16.03 6.81
CA ARG A 143 -0.30 14.57 6.70
C ARG A 143 -1.69 13.99 6.84
N SER A 144 -2.53 14.55 7.70
CA SER A 144 -3.91 14.07 7.88
C SER A 144 -4.91 14.66 6.90
N GLY A 145 -4.60 15.80 6.27
CA GLY A 145 -5.57 16.55 5.46
C GLY A 145 -6.72 17.13 6.31
N SER A 146 -6.54 17.26 7.62
CA SER A 146 -7.61 17.58 8.58
C SER A 146 -8.20 18.98 8.38
N HIS A 147 -7.47 19.85 7.69
CA HIS A 147 -7.82 21.25 7.42
C HIS A 147 -8.09 21.51 5.93
N GLY A 148 -8.52 20.49 5.19
CA GLY A 148 -8.92 20.61 3.78
C GLY A 148 -7.75 20.79 2.80
N VAL A 149 -6.52 20.64 3.27
CA VAL A 149 -5.30 20.62 2.46
C VAL A 149 -4.38 19.53 3.02
N ASP A 150 -3.97 18.61 2.16
CA ASP A 150 -3.08 17.50 2.50
C ASP A 150 -1.67 17.68 1.89
N TRP A 151 -0.76 16.74 2.16
CA TRP A 151 0.60 16.78 1.64
C TRP A 151 0.64 16.72 0.11
N ASP A 152 -0.20 15.92 -0.52
CA ASP A 152 -0.23 15.81 -1.98
C ASP A 152 -0.73 17.11 -2.62
N ASP A 153 -1.72 17.75 -2.01
CA ASP A 153 -2.13 19.11 -2.39
C ASP A 153 -0.97 20.08 -2.24
N PHE A 154 -0.26 20.09 -1.11
CA PHE A 154 0.90 20.95 -0.90
C PHE A 154 1.95 20.76 -2.00
N LYS A 155 2.26 19.51 -2.36
CA LYS A 155 3.19 19.16 -3.45
C LYS A 155 2.71 19.64 -4.82
N ARG A 156 1.42 19.51 -5.09
CA ARG A 156 0.80 20.00 -6.33
C ARG A 156 0.81 21.51 -6.37
N MET A 157 0.49 22.18 -5.26
CA MET A 157 0.57 23.62 -5.14
C MET A 157 1.98 24.08 -5.47
N ILE A 158 3.04 23.62 -4.82
CA ILE A 158 4.40 24.11 -5.13
C ILE A 158 4.82 23.87 -6.60
N SER A 159 4.28 22.84 -7.26
CA SER A 159 4.60 22.49 -8.65
C SER A 159 3.73 23.21 -9.69
N ASP A 160 2.50 23.58 -9.33
CA ASP A 160 1.51 24.20 -10.21
C ASP A 160 0.87 25.43 -9.54
N PRO A 161 1.27 26.65 -9.93
CA PRO A 161 0.68 27.90 -9.46
C PRO A 161 -0.83 28.04 -9.65
N SER A 162 -1.39 27.34 -10.65
CA SER A 162 -2.82 27.40 -10.97
C SER A 162 -3.68 26.47 -10.11
N PHE A 163 -3.07 25.45 -9.50
CA PHE A 163 -3.79 24.49 -8.67
C PHE A 163 -4.33 25.13 -7.39
N LYS A 164 -5.61 24.87 -7.10
CA LYS A 164 -6.29 25.24 -5.86
C LYS A 164 -6.94 23.99 -5.23
N PRO A 165 -6.61 23.65 -3.97
CA PRO A 165 -7.26 22.53 -3.29
C PRO A 165 -8.74 22.86 -2.98
N SER A 166 -9.60 21.84 -3.11
CA SER A 166 -11.04 21.97 -2.86
C SER A 166 -11.33 22.40 -1.43
N GLU A 167 -12.26 23.33 -1.24
CA GLU A 167 -12.69 23.81 0.09
C GLU A 167 -13.47 22.74 0.89
N THR A 168 -13.97 21.70 0.22
CA THR A 168 -14.88 20.70 0.79
C THR A 168 -14.33 19.27 0.72
N LYS A 169 -13.01 19.09 0.93
CA LYS A 169 -12.50 17.73 1.16
C LYS A 169 -13.09 17.17 2.46
N PRO A 170 -13.78 16.01 2.44
CA PRO A 170 -14.15 15.32 3.68
C PRO A 170 -12.87 15.11 4.48
N SER A 171 -12.91 15.37 5.80
CA SER A 171 -11.78 15.04 6.67
C SER A 171 -11.44 13.57 6.45
N LEU A 172 -10.26 13.32 5.90
CA LEU A 172 -9.76 11.96 5.80
C LEU A 172 -9.66 11.45 7.25
N LYS A 173 -10.31 10.32 7.53
CA LYS A 173 -10.20 9.61 8.80
C LYS A 173 -8.73 9.54 9.24
N PRO A 174 -8.42 9.57 10.56
CA PRO A 174 -7.06 9.68 11.07
C PRO A 174 -6.14 8.70 10.34
N VAL A 175 -5.09 9.23 9.73
CA VAL A 175 -4.23 8.41 8.88
C VAL A 175 -3.53 7.37 9.74
N ASN A 176 -3.62 6.12 9.27
CA ASN A 176 -2.89 4.98 9.79
C ASN A 176 -1.44 5.32 10.06
N LYS A 177 -0.94 4.80 11.19
CA LYS A 177 0.47 4.70 11.58
C LYS A 177 1.40 4.50 10.36
N TYR A 178 2.43 5.34 10.24
CA TYR A 178 3.30 5.46 9.04
C TYR A 178 4.63 4.72 9.13
N TRP A 179 4.82 3.91 10.16
CA TRP A 179 5.98 3.06 10.39
C TRP A 179 5.51 1.73 10.96
N LEU A 180 6.30 0.68 10.77
CA LEU A 180 6.06 -0.59 11.46
C LEU A 180 6.96 -0.66 12.69
N GLU A 181 6.39 -1.18 13.78
CA GLU A 181 7.08 -1.40 15.04
C GLU A 181 6.63 -2.71 15.68
N ASN A 182 7.32 -3.11 16.75
CA ASN A 182 6.97 -4.30 17.51
C ASN A 182 5.50 -4.27 17.96
N GLY A 183 4.77 -5.34 17.66
CA GLY A 183 3.34 -5.47 17.87
C GLY A 183 2.49 -5.28 16.61
N ASP A 184 3.03 -4.66 15.55
CA ASP A 184 2.31 -4.53 14.29
C ASP A 184 2.13 -5.86 13.58
N ARG A 185 1.03 -5.95 12.82
CA ARG A 185 0.68 -7.14 12.03
C ARG A 185 0.15 -6.72 10.67
N GLY A 186 0.39 -7.55 9.65
CA GLY A 186 -0.22 -7.37 8.33
C GLY A 186 0.78 -7.45 7.18
N SER A 187 0.30 -7.11 5.98
CA SER A 187 1.05 -7.24 4.73
C SER A 187 2.36 -6.44 4.72
N ASP A 188 2.36 -5.28 5.36
CA ASP A 188 3.51 -4.37 5.36
C ASP A 188 4.64 -4.96 6.21
N VAL A 189 4.29 -5.66 7.29
CA VAL A 189 5.25 -6.42 8.12
C VAL A 189 5.83 -7.60 7.35
N VAL A 190 5.00 -8.30 6.56
CA VAL A 190 5.47 -9.37 5.67
C VAL A 190 6.48 -8.83 4.65
N GLU A 191 6.23 -7.64 4.08
CA GLU A 191 7.15 -7.01 3.13
C GLU A 191 8.49 -6.64 3.77
N LEU A 192 8.47 -6.02 4.95
CA LEU A 192 9.66 -5.76 5.75
C LEU A 192 10.47 -7.04 6.00
N GLN A 193 9.82 -8.08 6.52
CA GLN A 193 10.47 -9.36 6.83
C GLN A 193 11.08 -10.00 5.58
N ASN A 194 10.39 -9.92 4.44
CA ASN A 194 10.90 -10.40 3.15
C ASN A 194 12.16 -9.67 2.71
N ASN A 195 12.19 -8.35 2.83
CA ASN A 195 13.35 -7.56 2.45
C ASN A 195 14.53 -7.82 3.40
N LEU A 196 14.29 -7.95 4.70
CA LEU A 196 15.30 -8.34 5.68
C LEU A 196 15.92 -9.72 5.35
N ILE A 197 15.08 -10.73 5.11
CA ILE A 197 15.53 -12.06 4.67
C ILE A 197 16.31 -11.96 3.36
N THR A 198 15.80 -11.22 2.38
CA THR A 198 16.46 -11.00 1.08
C THR A 198 17.85 -10.43 1.27
N LEU A 199 18.02 -9.49 2.20
CA LEU A 199 19.30 -8.87 2.51
C LEU A 199 20.20 -9.75 3.38
N GLY A 200 19.69 -10.82 3.98
CA GLY A 200 20.45 -11.83 4.73
C GLY A 200 20.26 -11.74 6.24
N TYR A 201 19.33 -10.91 6.72
CA TYR A 201 18.98 -10.81 8.13
C TYR A 201 17.96 -11.88 8.50
N SER A 202 18.26 -12.65 9.54
CA SER A 202 17.31 -13.64 10.09
C SER A 202 16.22 -12.93 10.88
N VAL A 203 14.95 -13.17 10.53
CA VAL A 203 13.77 -12.66 11.23
C VAL A 203 13.13 -13.71 12.16
N GLY A 204 13.92 -14.72 12.58
CA GLY A 204 13.47 -15.80 13.46
C GLY A 204 12.97 -17.04 12.71
N SER A 205 12.67 -18.10 13.46
CA SER A 205 12.27 -19.42 12.94
C SER A 205 10.91 -19.43 12.25
N TYR A 206 10.04 -18.46 12.58
CA TYR A 206 8.73 -18.28 11.97
C TYR A 206 8.77 -17.52 10.63
N GLY A 207 9.94 -16.99 10.23
CA GLY A 207 10.11 -16.31 8.95
C GLY A 207 9.21 -15.08 8.80
N ASN A 208 8.67 -14.87 7.61
CA ASN A 208 7.88 -13.70 7.21
C ASN A 208 6.37 -13.84 7.56
N ASN A 209 6.07 -14.20 8.80
CA ASN A 209 4.72 -14.50 9.27
C ASN A 209 3.78 -13.28 9.39
N GLY A 210 4.25 -12.08 9.08
CA GLY A 210 3.46 -10.85 9.13
C GLY A 210 3.18 -10.35 10.54
N VAL A 211 3.93 -10.81 11.54
CA VAL A 211 3.90 -10.33 12.92
C VAL A 211 5.26 -9.71 13.24
N PHE A 212 5.27 -8.42 13.56
CA PHE A 212 6.47 -7.70 13.92
C PHE A 212 6.76 -8.00 15.38
N GLY A 213 7.48 -9.08 15.65
CA GLY A 213 7.94 -9.45 16.99
C GLY A 213 9.41 -9.14 17.22
N ASN A 214 9.94 -9.55 18.38
CA ASN A 214 11.32 -9.29 18.81
C ASN A 214 12.38 -9.71 17.77
N ASP A 215 12.16 -10.83 17.04
CA ASP A 215 13.10 -11.29 16.01
C ASP A 215 13.11 -10.36 14.78
N THR A 216 11.95 -9.83 14.39
CA THR A 216 11.84 -8.85 13.29
C THR A 216 12.43 -7.51 13.69
N GLU A 217 12.18 -7.08 14.92
CA GLU A 217 12.81 -5.87 15.48
C GLU A 217 14.32 -5.99 15.52
N SER A 218 14.85 -7.12 16.00
CA SER A 218 16.29 -7.39 16.08
C SER A 218 16.94 -7.40 14.70
N ALA A 219 16.29 -8.04 13.72
CA ALA A 219 16.74 -8.04 12.33
C ALA A 219 16.74 -6.64 11.72
N LEU A 220 15.70 -5.85 11.98
CA LEU A 220 15.61 -4.47 11.51
C LEU A 220 16.68 -3.58 12.15
N ARG A 221 16.89 -3.69 13.47
CA ARG A 221 17.95 -2.96 14.17
C ARG A 221 19.32 -3.29 13.60
N LYS A 222 19.58 -4.57 13.29
CA LYS A 222 20.83 -4.96 12.66
C LYS A 222 20.97 -4.40 11.24
N PHE A 223 19.89 -4.40 10.46
CA PHE A 223 19.89 -3.74 9.15
C PHE A 223 20.16 -2.24 9.28
N GLN A 224 19.57 -1.57 10.27
CA GLN A 224 19.82 -0.15 10.51
C GLN A 224 21.30 0.12 10.85
N ASP A 225 21.89 -0.71 11.70
CA ASP A 225 23.31 -0.65 12.08
C ASP A 225 24.23 -0.85 10.87
N ASP A 226 24.03 -1.93 10.12
CA ASP A 226 24.85 -2.30 8.95
C ASP A 226 24.77 -1.28 7.79
N TYR A 227 23.78 -0.38 7.80
CA TYR A 227 23.56 0.66 6.78
C TYR A 227 23.72 2.10 7.32
N ASP A 228 24.37 2.27 8.47
CA ASP A 228 24.64 3.58 9.11
C ASP A 228 23.38 4.41 9.35
N LEU A 229 22.25 3.76 9.66
CA LEU A 229 20.99 4.37 10.05
C LEU A 229 20.90 4.46 11.58
N GLN A 230 19.92 5.23 12.08
CA GLN A 230 19.60 5.16 13.51
C GLN A 230 19.03 3.76 13.85
N VAL A 231 19.65 3.10 14.83
CA VAL A 231 19.24 1.76 15.33
C VAL A 231 18.10 1.89 16.34
N ASP A 232 16.92 2.29 15.86
CA ASP A 232 15.74 2.58 16.68
C ASP A 232 14.68 1.47 16.67
N GLY A 233 14.79 0.49 15.77
CA GLY A 233 13.84 -0.61 15.64
C GLY A 233 12.52 -0.24 14.96
N TYR A 234 12.42 0.94 14.36
CA TYR A 234 11.25 1.41 13.62
C TYR A 234 11.45 1.31 12.11
N TYR A 235 10.50 0.68 11.40
CA TYR A 235 10.54 0.61 9.93
C TYR A 235 9.89 1.85 9.30
N GLY A 236 10.49 3.01 9.60
CA GLY A 236 10.11 4.30 9.03
C GLY A 236 10.69 4.53 7.63
N TYR A 237 10.46 5.73 7.09
CA TYR A 237 10.89 6.10 5.73
C TYR A 237 12.39 5.95 5.48
N GLY A 238 13.25 6.28 6.46
CA GLY A 238 14.70 6.09 6.35
C GLY A 238 15.08 4.62 6.12
N SER A 239 14.55 3.74 6.99
CA SER A 239 14.69 2.29 6.87
C SER A 239 14.14 1.76 5.54
N GLN A 240 12.94 2.22 5.12
CA GLN A 240 12.32 1.83 3.85
C GLN A 240 13.17 2.23 2.63
N ALA A 241 13.67 3.47 2.60
CA ALA A 241 14.48 3.99 1.49
C ALA A 241 15.82 3.26 1.38
N ALA A 242 16.51 3.10 2.51
CA ALA A 242 17.75 2.34 2.58
C ALA A 242 17.54 0.87 2.17
N MET A 243 16.46 0.24 2.65
CA MET A 243 16.15 -1.16 2.37
C MET A 243 15.82 -1.36 0.88
N LYS A 244 15.05 -0.45 0.28
CA LYS A 244 14.77 -0.46 -1.16
C LYS A 244 16.06 -0.37 -1.99
N LYS A 245 16.98 0.53 -1.62
CA LYS A 245 18.28 0.68 -2.30
C LYS A 245 19.14 -0.58 -2.10
N ALA A 246 19.23 -1.08 -0.88
CA ALA A 246 19.97 -2.29 -0.52
C ALA A 246 19.50 -3.51 -1.30
N VAL A 247 18.18 -3.72 -1.41
CA VAL A 247 17.59 -4.83 -2.17
C VAL A 247 17.91 -4.67 -3.66
N ALA A 248 17.81 -3.46 -4.21
CA ALA A 248 18.18 -3.19 -5.60
C ALA A 248 19.67 -3.46 -5.88
N ASP A 249 20.58 -3.07 -4.97
CA ASP A 249 22.02 -3.27 -5.12
C ASP A 249 22.41 -4.75 -4.95
N LYS A 250 21.75 -5.47 -4.04
CA LYS A 250 21.92 -6.93 -3.89
C LYS A 250 21.50 -7.67 -5.16
N ASN A 251 20.43 -7.21 -5.82
CA ASN A 251 19.96 -7.74 -7.10
C ASN A 251 20.86 -7.39 -8.29
N LYS A 252 21.71 -6.35 -8.19
CA LYS A 252 22.71 -5.98 -9.22
C LYS A 252 24.03 -6.75 -9.07
N LYS A 253 24.42 -7.11 -7.85
CA LYS A 253 25.66 -7.85 -7.56
C LYS A 253 25.55 -9.36 -7.83
N SER A 254 24.34 -9.91 -7.92
CA SER A 254 24.11 -11.24 -8.50
C SER A 254 24.26 -11.16 -10.03
N LYS A 255 25.34 -11.75 -10.57
CA LYS A 255 25.54 -11.88 -12.04
C LYS A 255 24.25 -12.38 -12.71
N PRO A 256 23.92 -11.94 -13.94
CA PRO A 256 22.72 -12.35 -14.64
C PRO A 256 22.83 -13.84 -15.00
N GLN A 257 22.36 -14.68 -14.10
CA GLN A 257 22.15 -16.09 -14.39
C GLN A 257 20.92 -16.17 -15.29
N LYS A 258 21.10 -16.74 -16.49
CA LYS A 258 20.07 -17.13 -17.47
C LYS A 258 18.69 -17.20 -16.81
N GLN A 259 17.77 -16.31 -17.20
CA GLN A 259 16.40 -16.26 -16.71
C GLN A 259 15.79 -17.66 -16.71
N GLN A 260 15.80 -18.30 -15.54
CA GLN A 260 15.01 -19.48 -15.26
C GLN A 260 13.69 -18.97 -14.69
N SER A 261 12.67 -19.15 -15.50
CA SER A 261 11.31 -18.66 -15.32
C SER A 261 10.60 -19.45 -14.21
N TRP A 262 10.84 -19.09 -12.95
CA TRP A 262 10.00 -19.52 -11.83
C TRP A 262 9.67 -18.29 -10.99
N TYR A 263 8.37 -17.97 -10.90
CA TYR A 263 7.92 -16.76 -10.23
C TYR A 263 7.34 -17.04 -8.84
N LEU A 264 6.68 -18.19 -8.63
CA LEU A 264 6.24 -18.66 -7.30
C LEU A 264 6.28 -20.20 -7.17
N LYS A 265 6.52 -20.72 -5.98
CA LYS A 265 6.52 -22.16 -5.63
C LYS A 265 5.99 -22.41 -4.21
N LYS A 266 5.70 -23.67 -3.88
CA LYS A 266 5.35 -24.07 -2.51
C LYS A 266 6.41 -23.62 -1.51
N GLY A 267 5.95 -23.03 -0.42
CA GLY A 267 6.78 -22.42 0.61
C GLY A 267 6.97 -20.91 0.45
N ASP A 268 6.65 -20.34 -0.72
CA ASP A 268 6.65 -18.90 -0.88
C ASP A 268 5.51 -18.26 -0.07
N ASN A 269 5.79 -17.11 0.53
CA ASN A 269 4.80 -16.35 1.29
C ASN A 269 4.95 -14.86 0.97
N ASN A 270 4.13 -14.32 0.06
CA ASN A 270 4.22 -12.92 -0.37
C ASN A 270 2.95 -12.47 -1.12
N SER A 271 2.85 -11.17 -1.42
CA SER A 271 1.71 -10.57 -2.13
C SER A 271 1.48 -11.13 -3.55
N LYS A 272 2.51 -11.67 -4.21
CA LYS A 272 2.35 -12.34 -5.51
C LYS A 272 1.63 -13.68 -5.35
N VAL A 273 1.84 -14.39 -4.23
CA VAL A 273 1.05 -15.58 -3.89
C VAL A 273 -0.40 -15.22 -3.62
N VAL A 274 -0.68 -14.10 -2.93
CA VAL A 274 -2.05 -13.59 -2.77
C VAL A 274 -2.70 -13.38 -4.14
N GLN A 275 -1.98 -12.75 -5.07
CA GLN A 275 -2.48 -12.52 -6.42
C GLN A 275 -2.72 -13.84 -7.19
N LEU A 276 -1.77 -14.79 -7.11
CA LEU A 276 -1.94 -16.13 -7.67
C LEU A 276 -3.17 -16.83 -7.10
N GLN A 277 -3.36 -16.81 -5.79
CA GLN A 277 -4.53 -17.42 -5.14
C GLN A 277 -5.83 -16.73 -5.57
N LYS A 278 -5.87 -15.39 -5.67
CA LYS A 278 -7.04 -14.65 -6.18
C LYS A 278 -7.36 -15.03 -7.62
N ASP A 279 -6.34 -15.19 -8.45
CA ASP A 279 -6.51 -15.55 -9.86
C ASP A 279 -6.93 -17.02 -10.02
N LEU A 280 -6.35 -17.93 -9.23
CA LEU A 280 -6.75 -19.33 -9.15
C LEU A 280 -8.21 -19.47 -8.68
N THR A 281 -8.59 -18.80 -7.59
CA THR A 281 -9.97 -18.74 -7.12
C THR A 281 -10.89 -18.14 -8.18
N ARG A 282 -10.48 -17.03 -8.83
CA ARG A 282 -11.25 -16.41 -9.90
C ARG A 282 -11.49 -17.37 -11.05
N LEU A 283 -10.59 -18.32 -11.30
CA LEU A 283 -10.67 -19.34 -12.34
C LEU A 283 -11.25 -20.69 -11.86
N GLY A 284 -11.71 -20.80 -10.60
CA GLY A 284 -12.37 -21.99 -10.08
C GLY A 284 -11.49 -23.03 -9.40
N TYR A 285 -10.23 -22.70 -9.20
CA TYR A 285 -9.27 -23.54 -8.50
C TYR A 285 -9.36 -23.25 -7.00
N ASP A 286 -9.70 -24.29 -6.24
CA ASP A 286 -9.85 -24.21 -4.80
C ASP A 286 -8.47 -24.10 -4.15
N VAL A 287 -8.21 -22.95 -3.51
CA VAL A 287 -6.94 -22.65 -2.83
C VAL A 287 -7.01 -22.94 -1.33
N GLY A 288 -8.06 -23.64 -0.87
CA GLY A 288 -8.27 -24.06 0.52
C GLY A 288 -9.14 -23.09 1.33
N SER A 289 -9.53 -23.52 2.52
CA SER A 289 -10.47 -22.80 3.41
C SER A 289 -9.95 -21.44 3.90
N TYR A 290 -8.63 -21.23 3.85
CA TYR A 290 -7.99 -19.97 4.25
C TYR A 290 -7.97 -18.90 3.14
N GLY A 291 -8.43 -19.23 1.93
CA GLY A 291 -8.54 -18.28 0.83
C GLY A 291 -7.20 -17.69 0.39
N SER A 292 -7.23 -16.43 -0.08
CA SER A 292 -6.04 -15.72 -0.59
C SER A 292 -5.18 -15.14 0.54
N ASN A 293 -4.60 -16.00 1.38
CA ASN A 293 -3.82 -15.65 2.56
C ASN A 293 -2.34 -15.34 2.29
N GLY A 294 -1.87 -15.49 1.05
CA GLY A 294 -0.50 -15.21 0.65
C GLY A 294 0.51 -16.32 0.92
N VAL A 295 0.07 -17.43 1.51
CA VAL A 295 0.93 -18.59 1.80
C VAL A 295 0.76 -19.65 0.70
N PHE A 296 1.83 -19.96 -0.02
CA PHE A 296 1.82 -21.01 -1.02
C PHE A 296 1.98 -22.36 -0.33
N GLY A 297 0.90 -22.81 0.31
CA GLY A 297 0.80 -24.08 1.00
C GLY A 297 0.43 -25.26 0.09
N ASN A 298 0.03 -26.37 0.71
CA ASN A 298 -0.42 -27.57 -0.02
C ASN A 298 -1.63 -27.28 -0.91
N ASP A 299 -2.58 -26.48 -0.42
CA ASP A 299 -3.81 -26.19 -1.15
C ASP A 299 -3.55 -25.31 -2.38
N THR A 300 -2.70 -24.28 -2.24
CA THR A 300 -2.27 -23.46 -3.38
C THR A 300 -1.45 -24.27 -4.39
N LEU A 301 -0.63 -25.22 -3.92
CA LEU A 301 0.09 -26.15 -4.81
C LEU A 301 -0.86 -27.07 -5.57
N ALA A 302 -1.87 -27.62 -4.90
CA ALA A 302 -2.89 -28.46 -5.53
C ALA A 302 -3.68 -27.65 -6.57
N ALA A 303 -4.12 -26.44 -6.21
CA ALA A 303 -4.81 -25.51 -7.10
C ALA A 303 -3.99 -25.18 -8.36
N LEU A 304 -2.71 -24.83 -8.19
CA LEU A 304 -1.84 -24.51 -9.32
C LEU A 304 -1.58 -25.72 -10.22
N LYS A 305 -1.30 -26.89 -9.64
CA LYS A 305 -1.10 -28.11 -10.43
C LYS A 305 -2.35 -28.49 -11.21
N GLN A 306 -3.53 -28.29 -10.62
CA GLN A 306 -4.80 -28.50 -11.33
C GLN A 306 -4.96 -27.50 -12.48
N PHE A 307 -4.69 -26.21 -12.25
CA PHE A 307 -4.68 -25.20 -13.32
C PHE A 307 -3.73 -25.57 -14.46
N GLN A 308 -2.50 -25.98 -14.14
CA GLN A 308 -1.52 -26.41 -15.13
C GLN A 308 -2.01 -27.61 -15.95
N LYS A 309 -2.57 -28.62 -15.28
CA LYS A 309 -3.13 -29.82 -15.91
C LYS A 309 -4.26 -29.47 -16.89
N ASP A 310 -5.23 -28.68 -16.46
CA ASP A 310 -6.42 -28.31 -17.26
C ASP A 310 -6.06 -27.48 -18.49
N ASN A 311 -4.96 -26.73 -18.41
CA ASN A 311 -4.51 -25.84 -19.47
C ASN A 311 -3.41 -26.42 -20.37
N GLY A 312 -3.13 -27.72 -20.25
CA GLY A 312 -2.12 -28.41 -21.07
C GLY A 312 -0.69 -27.93 -20.81
N LEU A 313 -0.40 -27.46 -19.60
CA LEU A 313 0.94 -27.05 -19.17
C LEU A 313 1.67 -28.23 -18.50
N VAL A 314 2.98 -28.08 -18.33
CA VAL A 314 3.75 -29.00 -17.49
C VAL A 314 3.26 -28.87 -16.04
N VAL A 315 2.88 -29.99 -15.41
CA VAL A 315 2.31 -30.04 -14.05
C VAL A 315 3.43 -30.11 -13.00
N ASP A 316 4.30 -29.13 -13.03
CA ASP A 316 5.49 -29.07 -12.17
C ASP A 316 5.20 -28.38 -10.80
N GLY A 317 4.06 -27.70 -10.66
CA GLY A 317 3.70 -26.97 -9.46
C GLY A 317 4.47 -25.66 -9.27
N TYR A 318 5.15 -25.17 -10.32
CA TYR A 318 5.81 -23.87 -10.35
C TYR A 318 4.99 -22.86 -11.12
N TYR A 319 4.72 -21.70 -10.53
CA TYR A 319 4.05 -20.60 -11.22
C TYR A 319 5.06 -19.84 -12.08
N GLY A 320 5.50 -20.47 -13.17
CA GLY A 320 6.45 -19.92 -14.15
C GLY A 320 5.77 -19.09 -15.25
N THR A 321 6.57 -18.58 -16.20
CA THR A 321 6.10 -17.69 -17.28
C THR A 321 4.97 -18.29 -18.13
N LYS A 322 5.01 -19.61 -18.40
CA LYS A 322 3.93 -20.31 -19.11
C LYS A 322 2.62 -20.28 -18.33
N SER A 323 2.67 -20.57 -17.03
CA SER A 323 1.49 -20.49 -16.15
C SER A 323 0.96 -19.06 -16.04
N GLN A 324 1.85 -18.07 -15.93
CA GLN A 324 1.47 -16.65 -15.90
C GLN A 324 0.79 -16.18 -17.18
N SER A 325 1.40 -16.47 -18.33
CA SER A 325 0.85 -16.07 -19.63
C SER A 325 -0.53 -16.69 -19.83
N LYS A 326 -0.68 -17.98 -19.53
CA LYS A 326 -1.94 -18.68 -19.63
C LYS A 326 -2.99 -18.15 -18.65
N MET A 327 -2.60 -17.89 -17.40
CA MET A 327 -3.50 -17.36 -16.36
C MET A 327 -3.97 -15.96 -16.70
N LYS A 328 -3.08 -15.10 -17.23
CA LYS A 328 -3.44 -13.77 -17.74
C LYS A 328 -4.44 -13.89 -18.89
N THR A 329 -4.23 -14.77 -19.86
CA THR A 329 -5.21 -14.99 -20.94
C THR A 329 -6.54 -15.50 -20.41
N ALA A 330 -6.53 -16.46 -19.47
CA ALA A 330 -7.76 -17.01 -18.88
C ALA A 330 -8.55 -15.97 -18.08
N ASN A 331 -7.86 -15.08 -17.36
CA ASN A 331 -8.48 -13.96 -16.63
C ASN A 331 -8.91 -12.79 -17.53
N SER A 332 -8.45 -12.75 -18.79
CA SER A 332 -8.82 -11.69 -19.75
C SER A 332 -10.04 -12.05 -20.59
N VAL A 333 -10.51 -13.30 -20.54
CA VAL A 333 -11.76 -13.71 -21.18
C VAL A 333 -12.92 -13.21 -20.31
N SER A 334 -13.82 -12.40 -20.88
CA SER A 334 -15.02 -11.93 -20.19
C SER A 334 -15.81 -13.14 -19.66
N LYS A 335 -16.18 -13.14 -18.37
CA LYS A 335 -17.03 -14.20 -17.81
C LYS A 335 -18.28 -14.35 -18.69
N PRO A 336 -18.68 -15.59 -19.03
CA PRO A 336 -19.91 -15.81 -19.77
C PRO A 336 -21.09 -15.32 -18.92
N LYS A 337 -21.89 -14.44 -19.50
CA LYS A 337 -23.06 -13.83 -18.86
C LYS A 337 -24.22 -14.82 -18.85
N ALA A 338 -25.24 -14.55 -18.04
CA ALA A 338 -26.40 -15.43 -17.94
C ALA A 338 -27.06 -15.73 -19.31
N ASN A 339 -27.04 -14.75 -20.23
CA ASN A 339 -27.61 -14.89 -21.58
C ASN A 339 -26.83 -15.89 -22.46
N ASP A 340 -25.56 -16.16 -22.16
CA ASP A 340 -24.72 -17.05 -22.97
C ASP A 340 -25.09 -18.53 -22.76
N PHE A 341 -25.81 -18.85 -21.68
CA PHE A 341 -26.16 -20.22 -21.31
C PHE A 341 -27.59 -20.62 -21.70
N ASN A 342 -28.47 -19.66 -22.04
CA ASN A 342 -29.90 -19.93 -22.28
C ASN A 342 -30.56 -20.75 -21.16
N LEU A 343 -30.41 -20.30 -19.91
CA LEU A 343 -30.90 -21.02 -18.72
C LEU A 343 -32.42 -21.31 -18.79
N PRO A 344 -32.84 -22.59 -18.70
CA PRO A 344 -34.23 -22.98 -18.87
C PRO A 344 -35.11 -22.52 -17.70
N ASN A 345 -36.40 -22.29 -17.98
CA ASN A 345 -37.42 -22.03 -16.95
C ASN A 345 -37.96 -23.34 -16.32
N ALA A 346 -37.62 -24.50 -16.89
CA ALA A 346 -38.00 -25.81 -16.38
C ALA A 346 -37.39 -26.08 -15.00
N THR A 347 -38.07 -26.90 -14.20
CA THR A 347 -37.55 -27.38 -12.92
C THR A 347 -36.96 -28.77 -13.09
N TYR A 348 -35.74 -28.98 -12.58
CA TYR A 348 -35.06 -30.28 -12.61
C TYR A 348 -34.75 -30.77 -11.20
N TRP A 349 -34.91 -32.07 -10.98
CA TRP A 349 -34.64 -32.77 -9.73
C TRP A 349 -34.22 -34.21 -10.04
N VAL A 350 -33.65 -34.91 -9.05
CA VAL A 350 -33.31 -36.34 -9.21
C VAL A 350 -34.60 -37.15 -9.33
N LYS A 351 -34.76 -37.85 -10.45
CA LYS A 351 -35.85 -38.80 -10.69
C LYS A 351 -35.40 -39.97 -11.57
N SER A 352 -36.24 -40.99 -11.68
CA SER A 352 -36.04 -42.11 -12.62
C SER A 352 -37.23 -42.23 -13.58
N PRO A 353 -37.01 -42.26 -14.92
CA PRO A 353 -35.73 -42.01 -15.60
C PRO A 353 -35.25 -40.56 -15.42
N GLN A 354 -33.93 -40.36 -15.45
CA GLN A 354 -33.31 -39.04 -15.29
C GLN A 354 -33.77 -38.06 -16.39
N PHE A 355 -33.82 -36.76 -16.06
CA PHE A 355 -33.93 -35.74 -17.10
C PHE A 355 -32.68 -35.76 -17.97
N HIS A 356 -32.86 -35.77 -19.29
CA HIS A 356 -31.79 -35.67 -20.25
C HIS A 356 -32.19 -34.76 -21.41
N ASP A 357 -31.75 -33.51 -21.37
CA ASP A 357 -32.04 -32.52 -22.40
C ASP A 357 -30.98 -31.39 -22.44
N SER A 358 -31.10 -30.52 -23.45
CA SER A 358 -30.19 -29.38 -23.63
C SER A 358 -30.30 -28.34 -22.51
N GLY A 359 -31.44 -28.26 -21.81
CA GLY A 359 -31.64 -27.38 -20.68
C GLY A 359 -30.89 -27.86 -19.43
N VAL A 360 -30.84 -29.17 -19.17
CA VAL A 360 -29.99 -29.75 -18.13
C VAL A 360 -28.53 -29.45 -18.43
N LEU A 361 -28.10 -29.63 -19.69
CA LEU A 361 -26.72 -29.32 -20.09
C LEU A 361 -26.39 -27.83 -19.90
N ALA A 362 -27.32 -26.93 -20.19
CA ALA A 362 -27.17 -25.50 -19.95
C ALA A 362 -26.99 -25.20 -18.44
N VAL A 363 -27.78 -25.82 -17.58
CA VAL A 363 -27.66 -25.68 -16.12
C VAL A 363 -26.30 -26.18 -15.62
N GLN A 364 -25.86 -27.36 -16.06
CA GLN A 364 -24.55 -27.92 -15.69
C GLN A 364 -23.40 -27.02 -16.13
N LYS A 365 -23.44 -26.47 -17.35
CA LYS A 365 -22.43 -25.55 -17.87
C LYS A 365 -22.41 -24.22 -17.12
N ALA A 366 -23.58 -23.68 -16.80
CA ALA A 366 -23.72 -22.46 -16.02
C ALA A 366 -23.22 -22.62 -14.58
N LEU A 367 -23.56 -23.73 -13.91
CA LEU A 367 -23.03 -24.03 -12.58
C LEU A 367 -21.52 -24.23 -12.61
N SER A 368 -21.01 -24.91 -13.64
CA SER A 368 -19.56 -25.09 -13.82
C SER A 368 -18.82 -23.76 -14.04
N SER A 369 -19.43 -22.77 -14.72
CA SER A 369 -18.80 -21.45 -14.92
C SER A 369 -18.80 -20.57 -13.67
N VAL A 370 -19.62 -20.91 -12.66
CA VAL A 370 -19.60 -20.30 -11.32
C VAL A 370 -19.05 -21.27 -10.26
N TYR A 371 -18.30 -22.29 -10.68
CA TYR A 371 -17.50 -23.18 -9.84
C TYR A 371 -18.26 -24.21 -9.00
N PHE A 372 -19.49 -24.54 -9.41
CA PHE A 372 -20.30 -25.62 -8.86
C PHE A 372 -20.41 -26.78 -9.86
N TYR A 373 -19.31 -27.53 -10.02
CA TYR A 373 -19.23 -28.60 -11.01
C TYR A 373 -20.06 -29.83 -10.61
N PRO A 374 -20.80 -30.45 -11.55
CA PRO A 374 -21.33 -31.79 -11.36
C PRO A 374 -20.22 -32.77 -10.95
N GLU A 375 -19.11 -32.79 -11.68
CA GLU A 375 -17.93 -33.61 -11.34
C GLU A 375 -16.63 -32.97 -11.87
N LYS A 376 -15.86 -32.33 -10.98
CA LYS A 376 -14.67 -31.52 -11.35
C LYS A 376 -13.58 -32.30 -12.09
N GLY A 377 -13.48 -33.62 -11.90
CA GLY A 377 -12.46 -34.46 -12.52
C GLY A 377 -12.90 -35.14 -13.82
N ALA A 378 -14.18 -35.10 -14.16
CA ALA A 378 -14.73 -35.78 -15.33
C ALA A 378 -14.58 -34.93 -16.61
N LYS A 379 -14.69 -35.59 -17.78
CA LYS A 379 -14.74 -34.89 -19.07
C LYS A 379 -15.87 -33.85 -19.04
N ASN A 380 -15.59 -32.65 -19.54
CA ASN A 380 -16.52 -31.51 -19.52
C ASN A 380 -17.05 -31.17 -18.11
N ASN A 381 -16.27 -31.41 -17.05
CA ASN A 381 -16.67 -31.20 -15.66
C ASN A 381 -17.95 -31.95 -15.25
N GLY A 382 -18.23 -33.09 -15.89
CA GLY A 382 -19.45 -33.87 -15.67
C GLY A 382 -20.70 -33.26 -16.32
N CYS A 383 -20.53 -32.33 -17.27
CA CYS A 383 -21.64 -31.80 -18.07
C CYS A 383 -21.99 -32.79 -19.21
N ASP A 384 -22.95 -33.67 -18.93
CA ASP A 384 -23.41 -34.74 -19.82
C ASP A 384 -24.88 -34.59 -20.25
N GLY A 385 -25.57 -33.56 -19.76
CA GLY A 385 -26.98 -33.32 -20.00
C GLY A 385 -27.91 -34.17 -19.14
N TYR A 386 -27.41 -35.01 -18.23
CA TYR A 386 -28.23 -35.83 -17.32
C TYR A 386 -28.35 -35.21 -15.92
N TYR A 387 -29.59 -35.03 -15.45
CA TYR A 387 -29.83 -34.51 -14.10
C TYR A 387 -29.81 -35.66 -13.08
N GLY A 388 -28.61 -36.17 -12.81
CA GLY A 388 -28.33 -37.20 -11.81
C GLY A 388 -27.85 -36.65 -10.46
N ASN A 389 -27.44 -37.56 -9.57
CA ASN A 389 -26.98 -37.23 -8.22
C ASN A 389 -25.83 -36.21 -8.21
N ASN A 390 -24.89 -36.32 -9.14
CA ASN A 390 -23.75 -35.39 -9.26
C ASN A 390 -24.22 -33.95 -9.59
N THR A 391 -25.19 -33.81 -10.49
CA THR A 391 -25.77 -32.50 -10.83
C THR A 391 -26.57 -31.93 -9.66
N ALA A 392 -27.37 -32.77 -8.99
CA ALA A 392 -28.15 -32.37 -7.82
C ALA A 392 -27.26 -31.95 -6.64
N ASP A 393 -26.13 -32.63 -6.43
CA ASP A 393 -25.11 -32.26 -5.46
C ASP A 393 -24.46 -30.91 -5.79
N ALA A 394 -24.10 -30.66 -7.05
CA ALA A 394 -23.63 -29.35 -7.50
C ALA A 394 -24.65 -28.24 -7.22
N VAL A 395 -25.93 -28.50 -7.48
CA VAL A 395 -27.02 -27.56 -7.18
C VAL A 395 -27.17 -27.35 -5.68
N ARG A 396 -27.04 -28.40 -4.85
CA ARG A 396 -27.12 -28.29 -3.40
C ARG A 396 -25.99 -27.43 -2.83
N ARG A 397 -24.77 -27.62 -3.33
CA ARG A 397 -23.61 -26.78 -2.98
C ARG A 397 -23.84 -25.32 -3.37
N PHE A 398 -24.37 -25.07 -4.57
CA PHE A 398 -24.74 -23.72 -5.02
C PHE A 398 -25.80 -23.09 -4.12
N GLN A 399 -26.85 -23.85 -3.78
CA GLN A 399 -27.92 -23.40 -2.89
C GLN A 399 -27.40 -23.02 -1.51
N SER A 400 -26.52 -23.87 -0.93
CA SER A 400 -25.91 -23.66 0.39
C SER A 400 -25.13 -22.34 0.46
N VAL A 401 -24.22 -22.12 -0.49
CA VAL A 401 -23.40 -20.91 -0.57
C VAL A 401 -24.24 -19.63 -0.74
N HIS A 402 -25.43 -19.75 -1.31
CA HIS A 402 -26.27 -18.62 -1.63
C HIS A 402 -27.52 -18.48 -0.76
N GLY A 403 -27.61 -19.21 0.36
CA GLY A 403 -28.70 -19.11 1.33
C GLY A 403 -30.06 -19.53 0.76
N LEU A 404 -30.07 -20.46 -0.20
CA LEU A 404 -31.29 -21.05 -0.75
C LEU A 404 -31.63 -22.35 -0.02
N LYS A 405 -32.85 -22.85 -0.20
CA LYS A 405 -33.22 -24.20 0.25
C LYS A 405 -32.33 -25.23 -0.44
N GLU A 406 -31.56 -25.97 0.34
CA GLU A 406 -30.61 -26.99 -0.12
C GLU A 406 -31.31 -28.31 -0.49
N ASP A 407 -32.21 -28.29 -1.46
CA ASP A 407 -32.96 -29.47 -1.91
C ASP A 407 -32.31 -30.19 -3.10
N GLY A 408 -31.27 -29.62 -3.69
CA GLY A 408 -30.59 -30.16 -4.87
C GLY A 408 -31.45 -30.12 -6.13
N SER A 409 -32.51 -29.29 -6.14
CA SER A 409 -33.39 -29.10 -7.29
C SER A 409 -33.11 -27.75 -7.96
N TYR A 410 -32.94 -27.77 -9.28
CA TYR A 410 -32.88 -26.54 -10.06
C TYR A 410 -34.32 -26.05 -10.29
N GLY A 411 -34.78 -25.12 -9.45
CA GLY A 411 -36.09 -24.47 -9.59
C GLY A 411 -35.97 -22.96 -9.76
N LYS A 412 -37.12 -22.25 -9.69
CA LYS A 412 -37.19 -20.78 -9.92
C LYS A 412 -36.19 -19.97 -9.10
N SER A 413 -36.05 -20.27 -7.80
CA SER A 413 -35.12 -19.55 -6.92
C SER A 413 -33.65 -19.83 -7.25
N THR A 414 -33.31 -21.10 -7.50
CA THR A 414 -31.97 -21.52 -7.94
C THR A 414 -31.59 -20.81 -9.24
N ARG A 415 -32.49 -20.79 -10.22
CA ARG A 415 -32.31 -20.10 -11.50
C ARG A 415 -32.08 -18.61 -11.32
N ALA A 416 -32.95 -17.92 -10.57
CA ALA A 416 -32.86 -16.48 -10.37
C ALA A 416 -31.52 -16.09 -9.74
N LYS A 417 -31.07 -16.86 -8.75
CA LYS A 417 -29.78 -16.63 -8.11
C LYS A 417 -28.61 -16.91 -9.05
N LEU A 418 -28.68 -17.99 -9.83
CA LEU A 418 -27.63 -18.34 -10.80
C LEU A 418 -27.46 -17.24 -11.86
N ILE A 419 -28.56 -16.64 -12.32
CA ILE A 419 -28.52 -15.48 -13.24
C ILE A 419 -27.77 -14.29 -12.60
N VAL A 420 -28.07 -13.97 -11.34
CA VAL A 420 -27.40 -12.86 -10.63
C VAL A 420 -25.90 -13.13 -10.52
N VAL A 421 -25.50 -14.34 -10.13
CA VAL A 421 -24.09 -14.71 -9.96
C VAL A 421 -23.34 -14.68 -11.30
N LEU A 422 -23.98 -15.10 -12.39
CA LEU A 422 -23.39 -15.07 -13.74
C LEU A 422 -23.18 -13.66 -14.30
N ASN A 423 -23.88 -12.65 -13.78
CA ASN A 423 -23.79 -11.27 -14.23
C ASN A 423 -22.90 -10.38 -13.33
N GLN A 424 -22.18 -10.98 -12.37
CA GLN A 424 -21.22 -10.33 -11.46
C GLN A 424 -19.76 -10.63 -11.86
#